data_AF-A0A2P4SYU5-F1
#
_entry.id   AF-A0A2P4SYU5-F1
#
_cell.length_a   1.000
_cell.length_b   1.000
_cell.length_c   1.000
_cell.angle_alpha   90.00
_cell.angle_beta   90.00
_cell.angle_gamma   90.00
#
_symmetry.space_group_name_H-M   'P 1'
#
loop_
_entity.id
_entity.type
_entity.pdbx_description
1 polymer ?
#
loop_
_entity_poly.entity_id
_entity_poly.type
_entity_poly.pdbx_seq_one_letter_code
_entity_poly.pdbx_strand_id
1 'polypeptide(L)'
;MLVLGIGNMIERIDKFLDPGGLRHLMFYYQDVEATDMEHFSFPGINSHLTKKKKPKVFVTEGKEVALTGVCVFFIRSSVLKAITAENIYQEVNFNMMDVGRDGLLKSVEQLILEIFIPALQITDYGWAGLGEHQQNDNIKKEFLTSLESFVSVLSGTQQSLLEKISLKKCATYDLKSLKGPADYLMVANNTDDLERIEVCMKEWTKQIQQNWRALDIRITDAVNEAKDNVRYLYSLEKHCDPLYNTDPVSMVDAIPGLINAIQMIQSVSLYYNTSEKISSLFVKVTTQMITACKSYITNNDTATIWNQPADSVMEKLHAAIRLKQEYQNCFHNMKRNLEQNPAERQFDFSEVYIFGKFETFNRRLEKIIDVFNTMRTYSVLQESKIEGLEEMIAKYESIVDIMKKKDYNFLDQRKADFDRDYEEFCKEINDLRNQLKTFMDDTFENIPNTERALCMLKKFE
;
A
#
# COMPACT_ATOMS: atom_id res chain seq x y z
N MET A 1 -31.34 0.23 -13.53
CA MET A 1 -30.36 -0.51 -12.70
C MET A 1 -30.20 0.23 -11.36
N LEU A 2 -31.19 0.14 -10.46
CA LEU A 2 -31.25 0.90 -9.19
C LEU A 2 -31.49 -0.01 -7.96
N VAL A 3 -31.27 -1.32 -8.10
CA VAL A 3 -31.56 -2.34 -7.06
C VAL A 3 -30.28 -2.87 -6.38
N LEU A 4 -29.08 -2.51 -6.86
CA LEU A 4 -27.80 -3.06 -6.36
C LEU A 4 -27.29 -2.43 -5.03
N GLY A 5 -27.94 -1.39 -4.49
CA GLY A 5 -27.49 -0.72 -3.26
C GLY A 5 -27.99 -1.33 -1.96
N ILE A 6 -29.19 -1.92 -1.95
CA ILE A 6 -29.86 -2.41 -0.72
C ILE A 6 -29.36 -3.82 -0.37
N GLY A 7 -29.09 -4.67 -1.37
CA GLY A 7 -28.66 -6.06 -1.14
C GLY A 7 -27.36 -6.18 -0.34
N ASN A 8 -26.36 -5.33 -0.65
CA ASN A 8 -25.08 -5.31 0.08
C ASN A 8 -25.24 -4.76 1.52
N MET A 9 -26.20 -3.85 1.75
CA MET A 9 -26.48 -3.34 3.10
C MET A 9 -27.13 -4.41 3.99
N ILE A 10 -28.08 -5.17 3.45
CA ILE A 10 -28.75 -6.26 4.17
C ILE A 10 -27.76 -7.38 4.47
N GLU A 11 -26.92 -7.78 3.52
CA GLU A 11 -25.90 -8.82 3.72
C GLU A 11 -24.93 -8.46 4.86
N ARG A 12 -24.57 -7.18 5.01
CA ARG A 12 -23.74 -6.72 6.13
C ARG A 12 -24.45 -6.77 7.47
N ILE A 13 -25.75 -6.50 7.49
CA ILE A 13 -26.56 -6.64 8.71
C ILE A 13 -26.63 -8.13 9.08
N ASP A 14 -26.88 -9.02 8.12
CA ASP A 14 -26.96 -10.46 8.36
C ASP A 14 -25.62 -11.00 8.88
N LYS A 15 -24.51 -10.60 8.25
CA LYS A 15 -23.15 -10.92 8.73
C LYS A 15 -22.85 -10.37 10.12
N PHE A 16 -23.48 -9.27 10.54
CA PHE A 16 -23.33 -8.79 11.91
C PHE A 16 -24.13 -9.63 12.90
N LEU A 17 -25.27 -10.20 12.50
CA LEU A 17 -26.10 -11.04 13.36
C LEU A 17 -25.56 -12.48 13.49
N ASP A 18 -24.87 -12.98 12.46
CA ASP A 18 -24.37 -14.36 12.42
C ASP A 18 -23.22 -14.66 13.41
N PRO A 19 -23.11 -15.91 13.90
CA PRO A 19 -21.97 -16.34 14.70
C PRO A 19 -20.70 -16.39 13.85
N GLY A 20 -19.60 -15.86 14.37
CA GLY A 20 -18.32 -15.71 13.65
C GLY A 20 -18.30 -14.56 12.64
N GLY A 21 -19.36 -13.74 12.62
CA GLY A 21 -19.54 -12.62 11.70
C GLY A 21 -18.87 -11.31 12.13
N LEU A 22 -19.42 -10.18 11.68
CA LEU A 22 -18.85 -8.85 11.92
C LEU A 22 -18.97 -8.45 13.40
N ARG A 23 -17.86 -7.94 13.97
CA ARG A 23 -17.83 -7.45 15.37
C ARG A 23 -18.59 -6.13 15.56
N HIS A 24 -18.60 -5.28 14.54
CA HIS A 24 -19.23 -3.97 14.60
C HIS A 24 -19.95 -3.64 13.30
N LEU A 25 -20.99 -2.81 13.42
CA LEU A 25 -21.79 -2.31 12.30
C LEU A 25 -22.08 -0.83 12.52
N MET A 26 -21.92 -0.01 11.48
CA MET A 26 -22.13 1.43 11.55
C MET A 26 -23.13 1.91 10.50
N PHE A 27 -23.99 2.83 10.90
CA PHE A 27 -24.94 3.54 10.04
C PHE A 27 -24.55 5.01 9.99
N TYR A 28 -24.22 5.52 8.81
CA TYR A 28 -23.93 6.94 8.61
C TYR A 28 -25.14 7.63 7.98
N TYR A 29 -25.67 8.63 8.66
CA TYR A 29 -26.69 9.53 8.14
C TYR A 29 -26.04 10.88 7.82
N GLN A 30 -25.81 11.13 6.54
CA GLN A 30 -25.08 12.31 6.08
C GLN A 30 -25.57 12.80 4.72
N ASP A 31 -25.37 14.09 4.48
CA ASP A 31 -25.70 14.73 3.21
C ASP A 31 -24.72 14.33 2.12
N VAL A 32 -25.26 14.03 0.93
CA VAL A 32 -24.48 13.65 -0.25
C VAL A 32 -24.78 14.61 -1.39
N GLU A 33 -23.74 15.04 -2.11
CA GLU A 33 -23.92 15.82 -3.34
C GLU A 33 -24.59 14.95 -4.42
N ALA A 34 -25.70 15.44 -4.97
CA ALA A 34 -26.32 14.79 -6.12
C ALA A 34 -25.40 14.97 -7.33
N THR A 35 -24.87 13.85 -7.84
CA THR A 35 -24.26 13.81 -9.18
C THR A 35 -25.41 13.79 -10.18
N ASP A 36 -25.57 14.87 -10.96
CA ASP A 36 -26.57 14.96 -12.03
C ASP A 36 -26.26 13.89 -13.08
N MET A 37 -27.08 12.84 -13.13
CA MET A 37 -27.21 11.97 -14.29
C MET A 37 -28.51 12.36 -14.99
N GLU A 38 -28.35 12.77 -16.25
CA GLU A 38 -29.37 13.03 -17.28
C GLU A 38 -30.09 14.39 -17.22
N HIS A 39 -29.63 15.35 -18.04
CA HIS A 39 -30.48 16.00 -19.05
C HIS A 39 -29.63 16.82 -20.05
N PHE A 40 -29.73 16.46 -21.33
CA PHE A 40 -29.32 17.30 -22.46
C PHE A 40 -30.00 18.67 -22.34
N SER A 41 -29.21 19.74 -22.20
CA SER A 41 -29.68 21.12 -22.33
C SER A 41 -28.65 21.94 -23.12
N PHE A 42 -29.15 22.71 -24.09
CA PHE A 42 -28.39 23.53 -25.03
C PHE A 42 -27.52 24.62 -24.36
N PRO A 43 -26.46 25.09 -25.03
CA PRO A 43 -25.54 26.06 -24.45
C PRO A 43 -26.15 27.46 -24.48
N GLY A 44 -26.42 28.00 -23.30
CA GLY A 44 -26.78 29.41 -23.12
C GLY A 44 -27.76 29.60 -21.97
N ILE A 45 -27.22 29.86 -20.77
CA ILE A 45 -27.74 30.70 -19.67
C ILE A 45 -26.97 30.29 -18.40
N ASN A 46 -26.09 31.18 -17.92
CA ASN A 46 -25.49 31.07 -16.60
C ASN A 46 -26.57 31.27 -15.54
N SER A 47 -26.92 30.21 -14.80
CA SER A 47 -27.63 30.35 -13.53
C SER A 47 -26.85 29.65 -12.42
N HIS A 48 -26.54 30.39 -11.36
CA HIS A 48 -26.02 29.87 -10.10
C HIS A 48 -27.09 28.97 -9.45
N LEU A 49 -27.09 27.67 -9.77
CA LEU A 49 -27.89 26.68 -9.08
C LEU A 49 -27.15 26.19 -7.82
N THR A 50 -27.65 26.58 -6.65
CA THR A 50 -27.30 25.98 -5.37
C THR A 50 -27.62 24.47 -5.43
N LYS A 51 -26.59 23.62 -5.47
CA LYS A 51 -26.73 22.15 -5.45
C LYS A 51 -27.52 21.72 -4.20
N LYS A 52 -28.67 21.08 -4.37
CA LYS A 52 -29.48 20.54 -3.25
C LYS A 52 -28.80 19.29 -2.70
N LYS A 53 -28.26 19.38 -1.48
CA LYS A 53 -27.81 18.22 -0.69
C LYS A 53 -29.03 17.39 -0.28
N LYS A 54 -28.93 16.07 -0.40
CA LYS A 54 -29.97 15.13 0.09
C LYS A 54 -29.35 14.21 1.14
N PRO A 55 -30.01 14.01 2.30
CA PRO A 55 -29.53 13.08 3.30
C PRO A 55 -29.66 11.64 2.80
N LYS A 56 -28.63 10.83 3.05
CA LYS A 56 -28.62 9.39 2.76
C LYS A 56 -28.11 8.60 3.96
N VAL A 57 -28.59 7.36 4.08
CA VAL A 57 -28.12 6.37 5.06
C VAL A 57 -27.15 5.41 4.36
N PHE A 58 -26.01 5.16 5.00
CA PHE A 58 -25.02 4.18 4.57
C PHE A 58 -24.82 3.14 5.67
N VAL A 59 -24.69 1.87 5.30
CA VAL A 59 -24.28 0.79 6.22
C VAL A 59 -22.83 0.44 5.91
N THR A 60 -21.93 0.54 6.89
CA THR A 60 -20.49 0.38 6.69
C THR A 60 -19.77 -0.15 7.94
N GLU A 61 -18.55 -0.64 7.76
CA GLU A 61 -17.60 -1.00 8.83
C GLU A 61 -16.62 0.14 9.16
N GLY A 62 -16.78 1.30 8.52
CA GLY A 62 -15.96 2.51 8.74
C GLY A 62 -14.67 2.58 7.92
N LYS A 63 -14.51 1.75 6.88
CA LYS A 63 -13.33 1.74 5.99
C LYS A 63 -13.56 2.39 4.62
N GLU A 64 -14.80 2.41 4.16
CA GLU A 64 -15.13 2.71 2.76
C GLU A 64 -15.66 4.13 2.56
N VAL A 65 -16.29 4.71 3.58
CA VAL A 65 -16.97 6.02 3.50
C VAL A 65 -16.47 6.90 4.63
N ALA A 66 -16.12 8.15 4.32
CA ALA A 66 -15.77 9.14 5.34
C ALA A 66 -17.03 9.60 6.08
N LEU A 67 -16.94 9.65 7.41
CA LEU A 67 -18.02 10.12 8.27
C LEU A 67 -18.04 11.65 8.33
N THR A 68 -19.13 12.27 7.90
CA THR A 68 -19.30 13.73 7.91
C THR A 68 -20.60 14.21 8.55
N GLY A 69 -21.45 13.29 9.01
CA GLY A 69 -22.73 13.59 9.64
C GLY A 69 -22.91 12.79 10.92
N VAL A 70 -24.06 12.16 11.07
CA VAL A 70 -24.38 11.37 12.25
C VAL A 70 -23.97 9.92 12.04
N CYS A 71 -23.25 9.36 13.01
CA CYS A 71 -22.91 7.95 13.08
C CYS A 71 -23.71 7.27 14.18
N VAL A 72 -24.31 6.14 13.85
CA VAL A 72 -24.90 5.20 14.80
C VAL A 72 -24.15 3.89 14.68
N PHE A 73 -23.59 3.38 15.78
CA PHE A 73 -22.76 2.18 15.73
C PHE A 73 -23.14 1.16 16.80
N PHE A 74 -23.00 -0.10 16.41
CA PHE A 74 -23.33 -1.28 17.18
C PHE A 74 -22.06 -2.12 17.32
N ILE A 75 -21.67 -2.49 18.54
CA ILE A 75 -20.47 -3.30 18.81
C ILE A 75 -20.86 -4.51 19.64
N ARG A 76 -20.49 -5.69 19.17
CA ARG A 76 -20.75 -6.94 19.87
C ARG A 76 -19.72 -7.19 20.95
N SER A 77 -20.19 -7.62 22.11
CA SER A 77 -19.34 -8.06 23.23
C SER A 77 -18.60 -9.37 22.88
N SER A 78 -19.22 -10.25 22.08
CA SER A 78 -18.62 -11.48 21.56
C SER A 78 -19.04 -11.75 20.11
N VAL A 79 -18.08 -12.17 19.29
CA VAL A 79 -18.30 -12.60 17.91
C VAL A 79 -18.74 -14.07 17.80
N LEU A 80 -18.64 -14.86 18.87
CA LEU A 80 -18.85 -16.31 18.82
C LEU A 80 -20.33 -16.74 18.89
N LYS A 81 -21.20 -15.92 19.48
CA LYS A 81 -22.64 -16.20 19.60
C LYS A 81 -23.42 -15.66 18.40
N ALA A 82 -24.64 -16.10 18.14
CA ALA A 82 -25.51 -15.40 17.19
C ALA A 82 -26.26 -14.27 17.92
N ILE A 83 -26.54 -13.16 17.25
CA ILE A 83 -27.39 -12.08 17.78
C ILE A 83 -28.84 -12.35 17.38
N THR A 84 -29.71 -12.48 18.38
CA THR A 84 -31.15 -12.71 18.24
C THR A 84 -31.92 -11.56 18.86
N ALA A 85 -33.20 -11.42 18.52
CA ALA A 85 -34.07 -10.42 19.14
C ALA A 85 -34.14 -10.55 20.68
N GLU A 86 -33.90 -11.75 21.21
CA GLU A 86 -33.92 -12.05 22.65
C GLU A 86 -32.61 -11.72 23.37
N ASN A 87 -31.46 -11.64 22.67
CA ASN A 87 -30.16 -11.41 23.32
C ASN A 87 -29.49 -10.08 22.93
N ILE A 88 -30.02 -9.36 21.94
CA ILE A 88 -29.41 -8.15 21.38
C ILE A 88 -29.14 -7.07 22.44
N TYR A 89 -30.01 -6.94 23.45
CA TYR A 89 -29.85 -5.94 24.51
C TYR A 89 -28.71 -6.26 25.50
N GLN A 90 -28.24 -7.50 25.57
CA GLN A 90 -27.12 -7.92 26.42
C GLN A 90 -25.80 -7.97 25.64
N GLU A 91 -25.88 -8.41 24.38
CA GLU A 91 -24.70 -8.76 23.59
C GLU A 91 -24.23 -7.62 22.67
N VAL A 92 -25.05 -6.58 22.45
CA VAL A 92 -24.74 -5.45 21.56
C VAL A 92 -24.75 -4.14 22.32
N ASN A 93 -23.61 -3.44 22.25
CA ASN A 93 -23.48 -2.06 22.71
C ASN A 93 -23.88 -1.09 21.59
N PHE A 94 -24.82 -0.21 21.88
CA PHE A 94 -25.31 0.82 20.97
C PHE A 94 -24.77 2.19 21.39
N ASN A 95 -24.25 2.94 20.42
CA ASN A 95 -23.83 4.32 20.63
C ASN A 95 -24.11 5.18 19.39
N MET A 96 -24.24 6.49 19.61
CA MET A 96 -24.47 7.48 18.56
C MET A 96 -23.51 8.65 18.75
N MET A 97 -23.01 9.18 17.64
CA MET A 97 -22.08 10.30 17.61
C MET A 97 -22.41 11.23 16.44
N ASP A 98 -22.62 12.52 16.72
CA ASP A 98 -22.79 13.55 15.69
C ASP A 98 -21.45 14.22 15.40
N VAL A 99 -20.95 14.04 14.18
CA VAL A 99 -19.67 14.59 13.69
C VAL A 99 -19.88 15.86 12.85
N GLY A 100 -21.12 16.16 12.46
CA GLY A 100 -21.42 17.22 11.51
C GLY A 100 -21.18 18.64 12.03
N ARG A 101 -21.10 18.83 13.36
CA ARG A 101 -20.89 20.14 13.99
C ARG A 101 -19.42 20.47 14.22
N ASP A 102 -18.72 19.60 14.96
CA ASP A 102 -17.39 19.91 15.51
C ASP A 102 -16.27 18.97 15.01
N GLY A 103 -16.60 18.03 14.10
CA GLY A 103 -15.65 17.08 13.55
C GLY A 103 -15.38 15.87 14.46
N LEU A 104 -14.82 14.80 13.88
CA LEU A 104 -14.77 13.47 14.50
C LEU A 104 -14.03 13.47 15.84
N LEU A 105 -12.87 14.13 15.88
CA LEU A 105 -12.02 14.17 17.07
C LEU A 105 -12.73 14.85 18.24
N LYS A 106 -13.49 15.92 17.98
CA LYS A 106 -14.22 16.63 19.03
C LYS A 106 -15.38 15.81 19.58
N SER A 107 -16.10 15.14 18.68
CA SER A 107 -17.22 14.29 19.07
C SER A 107 -16.75 13.08 19.89
N VAL A 108 -15.57 12.51 19.57
CA VAL A 108 -14.94 11.45 20.38
C VAL A 108 -14.46 11.99 21.72
N GLU A 109 -13.82 13.17 21.74
CA GLU A 109 -13.39 13.85 22.97
C GLU A 109 -14.58 14.06 23.92
N GLN A 110 -15.70 14.59 23.43
CA GLN A 110 -16.92 14.82 24.20
C GLN A 110 -17.55 13.53 24.68
N LEU A 111 -17.64 12.50 23.83
CA LEU A 111 -18.20 11.20 24.21
C LEU A 111 -17.42 10.57 25.37
N ILE A 112 -16.08 10.66 25.34
CA ILE A 112 -15.24 10.12 26.41
C ILE A 112 -15.34 10.97 27.68
N LEU A 113 -15.26 12.30 27.55
CA LEU A 113 -15.30 13.24 28.68
C LEU A 113 -16.64 13.30 29.39
N GLU A 114 -17.73 13.41 28.64
CA GLU A 114 -19.04 13.73 29.19
C GLU A 114 -19.83 12.48 29.56
N ILE A 115 -19.53 11.34 28.93
CA ILE A 115 -20.30 10.09 29.11
C ILE A 115 -19.44 9.00 29.75
N PHE A 116 -18.33 8.60 29.13
CA PHE A 116 -17.58 7.43 29.60
C PHE A 116 -16.82 7.66 30.91
N ILE A 117 -16.13 8.80 31.06
CA ILE A 117 -15.39 9.10 32.31
C ILE A 117 -16.34 9.15 33.52
N PRO A 118 -17.46 9.91 33.50
CA PRO A 118 -18.42 9.92 34.60
C PRO A 118 -19.03 8.53 34.87
N ALA A 119 -19.38 7.78 33.82
CA ALA A 119 -19.94 6.43 33.98
C ALA A 119 -18.94 5.48 34.65
N LEU A 120 -17.67 5.51 34.24
CA LEU A 120 -16.60 4.67 34.81
C LEU A 120 -16.23 5.08 36.23
N GLN A 121 -16.37 6.35 36.59
CA GLN A 121 -16.17 6.83 37.96
C GLN A 121 -17.23 6.26 38.92
N ILE A 122 -18.49 6.23 38.50
CA ILE A 122 -19.64 5.74 39.30
C ILE A 122 -19.71 4.21 39.34
N THR A 123 -19.15 3.52 38.34
CA THR A 123 -19.21 2.05 38.26
C THR A 123 -18.21 1.39 39.21
N ASP A 124 -18.71 0.69 40.23
CA ASP A 124 -17.89 -0.05 41.22
C ASP A 124 -17.85 -1.57 40.98
N TYR A 125 -18.76 -2.10 40.15
CA TYR A 125 -18.84 -3.52 39.81
C TYR A 125 -18.11 -3.79 38.48
N GLY A 126 -17.13 -4.71 38.51
CA GLY A 126 -16.30 -5.07 37.34
C GLY A 126 -14.80 -4.91 37.57
N TRP A 127 -14.40 -4.03 38.49
CA TRP A 127 -13.00 -3.89 38.94
C TRP A 127 -12.63 -4.89 40.03
N ALA A 128 -13.62 -5.46 40.72
CA ALA A 128 -13.46 -6.34 41.89
C ALA A 128 -12.94 -7.76 41.58
N GLY A 129 -12.65 -8.09 40.33
CA GLY A 129 -12.13 -9.40 39.92
C GLY A 129 -10.60 -9.53 39.88
N LEU A 130 -9.85 -8.47 40.22
CA LEU A 130 -8.40 -8.37 39.94
C LEU A 130 -7.47 -8.39 41.17
N GLY A 131 -7.98 -8.61 42.39
CA GLY A 131 -7.15 -8.72 43.59
C GLY A 131 -7.72 -7.98 44.81
N GLU A 132 -6.87 -7.76 45.83
CA GLU A 132 -7.23 -7.02 47.05
C GLU A 132 -7.79 -5.62 46.74
N HIS A 133 -8.75 -5.15 47.55
CA HIS A 133 -9.47 -3.88 47.34
C HIS A 133 -8.55 -2.68 47.03
N GLN A 134 -7.38 -2.59 47.68
CA GLN A 134 -6.42 -1.51 47.50
C GLN A 134 -5.76 -1.48 46.10
N GLN A 135 -5.57 -2.65 45.48
CA GLN A 135 -4.99 -2.75 44.13
C GLN A 135 -6.01 -2.38 43.05
N ASN A 136 -7.27 -2.75 43.24
CA ASN A 136 -8.35 -2.45 42.28
C ASN A 136 -8.62 -0.94 42.16
N ASP A 137 -8.55 -0.21 43.28
CA ASP A 137 -8.73 1.26 43.28
C ASP A 137 -7.57 1.99 42.58
N ASN A 138 -6.34 1.48 42.73
CA ASN A 138 -5.17 2.02 42.02
C ASN A 138 -5.27 1.77 40.52
N ILE A 139 -5.69 0.57 40.10
CA ILE A 139 -5.87 0.23 38.67
C ILE A 139 -6.98 1.10 38.05
N LYS A 140 -8.12 1.27 38.74
CA LYS A 140 -9.21 2.16 38.30
C LYS A 140 -8.71 3.60 38.15
N LYS A 141 -7.94 4.10 39.11
CA LYS A 141 -7.38 5.46 39.08
C LYS A 141 -6.36 5.65 37.95
N GLU A 142 -5.48 4.68 37.71
CA GLU A 142 -4.50 4.71 36.64
C GLU A 142 -5.16 4.68 35.25
N PHE A 143 -6.20 3.85 35.09
CA PHE A 143 -6.98 3.80 33.85
C PHE A 143 -7.71 5.12 33.58
N LEU A 144 -8.37 5.68 34.59
CA LEU A 144 -9.04 6.99 34.46
C LEU A 144 -8.03 8.11 34.14
N THR A 145 -6.87 8.13 34.80
CA THR A 145 -5.79 9.09 34.51
C THR A 145 -5.29 8.95 33.07
N SER A 146 -5.16 7.72 32.58
CA SER A 146 -4.77 7.44 31.19
C SER A 146 -5.84 7.90 30.19
N LEU A 147 -7.12 7.72 30.53
CA LEU A 147 -8.24 8.15 29.71
C LEU A 147 -8.35 9.69 29.65
N GLU A 148 -8.14 10.37 30.77
CA GLU A 148 -8.06 11.84 30.85
C GLU A 148 -6.85 12.40 30.06
N SER A 149 -5.68 11.73 30.16
CA SER A 149 -4.50 12.07 29.37
C SER A 149 -4.76 11.90 27.87
N PHE A 150 -5.42 10.81 27.47
CA PHE A 150 -5.81 10.56 26.08
C PHE A 150 -6.73 11.66 25.52
N VAL A 151 -7.73 12.09 26.29
CA VAL A 151 -8.59 13.22 25.94
C VAL A 151 -7.77 14.51 25.79
N SER A 152 -6.83 14.77 26.70
CA SER A 152 -5.97 15.96 26.63
C SER A 152 -5.13 15.98 25.35
N VAL A 153 -4.55 14.83 24.97
CA VAL A 153 -3.82 14.67 23.71
C VAL A 153 -4.74 14.85 22.50
N LEU A 154 -5.96 14.29 22.51
CA LEU A 154 -6.96 14.49 21.46
C LEU A 154 -7.28 15.98 21.27
N SER A 155 -7.51 16.71 22.37
CA SER A 155 -7.78 18.15 22.37
C SER A 155 -6.60 18.95 21.82
N GLY A 156 -5.37 18.63 22.26
CA GLY A 156 -4.14 19.26 21.77
C GLY A 156 -3.85 18.95 20.28
N THR A 157 -4.15 17.74 19.85
CA THR A 157 -4.02 17.31 18.44
C THR A 157 -5.02 18.03 17.56
N GLN A 158 -6.27 18.20 18.00
CA GLN A 158 -7.28 18.99 17.28
C GLN A 158 -6.87 20.47 17.15
N GLN A 159 -6.34 21.07 18.22
CA GLN A 159 -5.84 22.45 18.19
C GLN A 159 -4.65 22.61 17.23
N SER A 160 -3.77 21.61 17.18
CA SER A 160 -2.63 21.57 16.26
C SER A 160 -3.07 21.40 14.80
N LEU A 161 -4.05 20.52 14.55
CA LEU A 161 -4.61 20.26 13.21
C LEU A 161 -5.36 21.46 12.62
N LEU A 162 -5.96 22.30 13.47
CA LEU A 162 -6.70 23.48 13.03
C LEU A 162 -5.83 24.73 12.86
N GLU A 163 -4.51 24.64 13.07
CA GLU A 163 -3.55 25.77 13.10
C GLU A 163 -4.05 26.97 13.93
N LYS A 164 -4.97 26.73 14.86
CA LYS A 164 -5.73 27.78 15.53
C LYS A 164 -4.94 28.24 16.73
N ILE A 165 -4.28 29.39 16.60
CA ILE A 165 -3.63 30.07 17.73
C ILE A 165 -4.73 30.53 18.69
N SER A 166 -5.06 29.70 19.67
CA SER A 166 -5.96 30.09 20.75
C SER A 166 -5.14 30.80 21.83
N LEU A 167 -5.09 32.12 21.76
CA LEU A 167 -4.54 32.94 22.86
C LEU A 167 -5.30 32.62 24.15
N LYS A 168 -4.58 32.55 25.29
CA LYS A 168 -5.25 32.34 26.59
C LYS A 168 -6.34 33.40 26.79
N LYS A 169 -7.52 32.99 27.27
CA LYS A 169 -8.58 33.95 27.62
C LYS A 169 -8.06 34.95 28.67
N CYS A 170 -8.39 36.22 28.49
CA CYS A 170 -8.01 37.27 29.45
C CYS A 170 -8.70 37.00 30.79
N ALA A 171 -7.92 36.59 31.80
CA ALA A 171 -8.45 36.33 33.14
C ALA A 171 -8.37 37.56 34.06
N THR A 172 -7.59 38.58 33.67
CA THR A 172 -7.30 39.77 34.48
C THR A 172 -8.31 40.89 34.27
N TYR A 173 -9.01 40.94 33.13
CA TYR A 173 -10.02 41.95 32.82
C TYR A 173 -11.06 41.42 31.84
N ASP A 174 -12.36 41.69 32.07
CA ASP A 174 -13.42 41.32 31.13
C ASP A 174 -13.52 42.34 29.99
N LEU A 175 -12.79 42.09 28.90
CA LEU A 175 -12.77 42.93 27.70
C LEU A 175 -14.15 43.06 27.02
N LYS A 176 -15.13 42.21 27.35
CA LYS A 176 -16.50 42.30 26.81
C LYS A 176 -17.33 43.42 27.43
N SER A 177 -16.86 43.97 28.55
CA SER A 177 -17.49 45.11 29.23
C SER A 177 -17.29 46.43 28.46
N LEU A 178 -16.26 46.51 27.61
CA LEU A 178 -15.93 47.71 26.84
C LEU A 178 -16.70 47.74 25.52
N LYS A 179 -17.75 48.57 25.46
CA LYS A 179 -18.68 48.60 24.31
C LYS A 179 -18.65 49.92 23.54
N GLY A 180 -18.06 50.98 24.11
CA GLY A 180 -17.94 52.26 23.42
C GLY A 180 -16.83 53.20 23.92
N PRO A 181 -16.70 54.38 23.28
CA PRO A 181 -15.63 55.34 23.52
C PRO A 181 -15.52 55.85 24.97
N ALA A 182 -16.65 55.98 25.67
CA ALA A 182 -16.69 56.42 27.06
C ALA A 182 -16.08 55.37 28.02
N ASP A 183 -16.27 54.08 27.74
CA ASP A 183 -15.72 52.98 28.54
C ASP A 183 -14.19 52.94 28.43
N TYR A 184 -13.66 53.18 27.22
CA TYR A 184 -12.21 53.28 27.00
C TYR A 184 -11.60 54.46 27.75
N LEU A 185 -12.28 55.61 27.81
CA LEU A 185 -11.83 56.77 28.58
C LEU A 185 -11.86 56.54 30.09
N MET A 186 -12.86 55.80 30.60
CA MET A 186 -12.89 55.40 32.01
C MET A 186 -11.72 54.47 32.37
N VAL A 187 -11.46 53.46 31.55
CA VAL A 187 -10.34 52.53 31.77
C VAL A 187 -8.99 53.22 31.62
N ALA A 188 -8.82 54.10 30.64
CA ALA A 188 -7.58 54.85 30.44
C ALA A 188 -7.23 55.76 31.62
N ASN A 189 -8.25 56.24 32.35
CA ASN A 189 -8.07 57.06 33.55
C ASN A 189 -7.99 56.22 34.84
N ASN A 190 -8.18 54.90 34.79
CA ASN A 190 -8.04 53.99 35.92
C ASN A 190 -6.75 53.16 35.80
N THR A 191 -5.77 53.48 36.64
CA THR A 191 -4.45 52.84 36.63
C THR A 191 -4.50 51.33 36.87
N ASP A 192 -5.39 50.83 37.74
CA ASP A 192 -5.51 49.39 38.07
C ASP A 192 -6.13 48.59 36.90
N ASP A 193 -7.13 49.13 36.21
CA ASP A 193 -7.74 48.48 35.05
C ASP A 193 -6.77 48.45 33.86
N LEU A 194 -6.02 49.54 33.65
CA LEU A 194 -4.99 49.62 32.61
C LEU A 194 -3.87 48.60 32.84
N GLU A 195 -3.40 48.45 34.08
CA GLU A 195 -2.36 47.46 34.44
C GLU A 195 -2.84 46.02 34.19
N ARG A 196 -4.10 45.71 34.51
CA ARG A 196 -4.70 44.38 34.26
C ARG A 196 -4.79 44.03 32.78
N ILE A 197 -5.14 45.00 31.93
CA ILE A 197 -5.16 44.83 30.47
C ILE A 197 -3.73 44.71 29.93
N GLU A 198 -2.79 45.50 30.45
CA GLU A 198 -1.38 45.45 30.04
C GLU A 198 -0.75 44.08 30.33
N VAL A 199 -1.02 43.48 31.49
CA VAL A 199 -0.58 42.12 31.83
C VAL A 199 -1.11 41.09 30.82
N CYS A 200 -2.38 41.21 30.44
CA CYS A 200 -3.01 40.33 29.46
C CYS A 200 -2.39 40.46 28.06
N MET A 201 -2.15 41.69 27.61
CA MET A 201 -1.50 41.98 26.34
C MET A 201 -0.05 41.51 26.30
N LYS A 202 0.70 41.65 27.41
CA LYS A 202 2.06 41.12 27.54
C LYS A 202 2.10 39.60 27.40
N GLU A 203 1.16 38.90 28.05
CA GLU A 203 1.07 37.44 27.95
C GLU A 203 0.68 36.96 26.55
N TRP A 204 -0.25 37.65 25.87
CA TRP A 204 -0.58 37.35 24.47
C TRP A 204 0.59 37.60 23.52
N THR A 205 1.28 38.74 23.69
CA THR A 205 2.47 39.06 22.90
C THR A 205 3.54 37.98 23.05
N LYS A 206 3.77 37.52 24.28
CA LYS A 206 4.69 36.42 24.58
C LYS A 206 4.28 35.11 23.90
N GLN A 207 3.00 34.74 23.96
CA GLN A 207 2.49 33.51 23.30
C GLN A 207 2.66 33.57 21.77
N ILE A 208 2.30 34.69 21.15
CA ILE A 208 2.48 34.90 19.71
C ILE A 208 3.95 34.80 19.34
N GLN A 209 4.83 35.45 20.10
CA GLN A 209 6.27 35.43 19.85
C GLN A 209 6.88 34.03 20.01
N GLN A 210 6.46 33.26 21.02
CA GLN A 210 6.91 31.88 21.23
C GLN A 210 6.48 30.97 20.08
N ASN A 211 5.22 31.08 19.64
CA ASN A 211 4.71 30.28 18.54
C ASN A 211 5.36 30.66 17.21
N TRP A 212 5.55 31.96 16.95
CA TRP A 212 6.28 32.42 15.78
C TRP A 212 7.71 31.87 15.76
N ARG A 213 8.43 31.93 16.88
CA ARG A 213 9.77 31.34 16.99
C ARG A 213 9.77 29.83 16.74
N ALA A 214 8.81 29.11 17.31
CA ALA A 214 8.70 27.66 17.08
C ALA A 214 8.42 27.34 15.61
N LEU A 215 7.57 28.12 14.95
CA LEU A 215 7.28 27.98 13.52
C LEU A 215 8.51 28.32 12.66
N ASP A 216 9.21 29.40 12.97
CA ASP A 216 10.43 29.84 12.27
C ASP A 216 11.54 28.78 12.35
N ILE A 217 11.74 28.16 13.52
CA ILE A 217 12.66 27.03 13.70
C ILE A 217 12.23 25.84 12.83
N ARG A 218 10.95 25.44 12.86
CA ARG A 218 10.44 24.34 12.04
C ARG A 218 10.61 24.59 10.54
N ILE A 219 10.36 25.81 10.08
CA ILE A 219 10.56 26.20 8.68
C ILE A 219 12.05 26.11 8.33
N THR A 220 12.92 26.63 9.20
CA THR A 220 14.38 26.59 8.99
C THR A 220 14.89 25.15 8.89
N ASP A 221 14.44 24.27 9.80
CA ASP A 221 14.79 22.84 9.79
C ASP A 221 14.28 22.14 8.53
N ALA A 222 13.03 22.38 8.14
CA ALA A 222 12.45 21.81 6.92
C ALA A 222 13.18 22.29 5.65
N VAL A 223 13.60 23.55 5.59
CA VAL A 223 14.38 24.10 4.47
C VAL A 223 15.77 23.47 4.41
N ASN A 224 16.42 23.27 5.55
CA ASN A 224 17.73 22.61 5.62
C ASN A 224 17.64 21.15 5.21
N GLU A 225 16.63 20.41 5.68
CA GLU A 225 16.35 19.04 5.24
C GLU A 225 16.12 18.99 3.72
N ALA A 226 15.28 19.86 3.17
CA ALA A 226 15.00 19.89 1.75
C ALA A 226 16.27 20.14 0.91
N LYS A 227 17.11 21.10 1.33
CA LYS A 227 18.39 21.40 0.66
C LYS A 227 19.36 20.22 0.68
N ASP A 228 19.51 19.56 1.83
CA ASP A 228 20.39 18.40 1.98
C ASP A 228 19.92 17.23 1.12
N ASN A 229 18.63 16.89 1.20
CA ASN A 229 18.01 15.82 0.41
C ASN A 229 18.21 16.06 -1.09
N VAL A 230 17.93 17.28 -1.57
CA VAL A 230 18.09 17.65 -2.99
C VAL A 230 19.55 17.50 -3.43
N ARG A 231 20.52 17.95 -2.63
CA ARG A 231 21.94 17.85 -2.95
C ARG A 231 22.38 16.39 -3.15
N TYR A 232 21.98 15.48 -2.25
CA TYR A 232 22.34 14.07 -2.37
C TYR A 232 21.63 13.39 -3.55
N LEU A 233 20.34 13.67 -3.77
CA LEU A 233 19.62 13.11 -4.91
C LEU A 233 20.19 13.56 -6.26
N TYR A 234 20.61 14.82 -6.40
CA TYR A 234 21.32 15.28 -7.60
C TYR A 234 22.66 14.57 -7.82
N SER A 235 23.41 14.28 -6.74
CA SER A 235 24.65 13.51 -6.87
C SER A 235 24.42 12.08 -7.37
N LEU A 236 23.25 11.50 -7.09
CA LEU A 236 22.87 10.17 -7.54
C LEU A 236 22.45 10.12 -9.01
N GLU A 237 21.95 11.23 -9.57
CA GLU A 237 21.43 11.31 -10.95
C GLU A 237 22.43 10.75 -11.97
N LYS A 238 23.70 11.12 -11.85
CA LYS A 238 24.79 10.62 -12.72
C LYS A 238 24.96 9.10 -12.65
N HIS A 239 24.75 8.50 -11.48
CA HIS A 239 24.85 7.06 -11.28
C HIS A 239 23.58 6.31 -11.73
N CYS A 240 22.45 7.01 -11.80
CA CYS A 240 21.18 6.49 -12.30
C CYS A 240 21.05 6.57 -13.83
N ASP A 241 21.80 7.45 -14.50
CA ASP A 241 21.73 7.65 -15.96
C ASP A 241 21.82 6.34 -16.78
N PRO A 242 22.72 5.39 -16.47
CA PRO A 242 22.77 4.11 -17.16
C PRO A 242 21.48 3.29 -17.08
N LEU A 243 20.67 3.44 -16.02
CA LEU A 243 19.39 2.73 -15.85
C LEU A 243 18.33 3.15 -16.88
N TYR A 244 18.50 4.31 -17.51
CA TYR A 244 17.55 4.87 -18.46
C TYR A 244 18.06 4.82 -19.90
N ASN A 245 19.38 4.95 -20.08
CA ASN A 245 19.97 5.20 -21.39
C ASN A 245 20.85 4.06 -21.93
N THR A 246 21.06 2.99 -21.15
CA THR A 246 21.87 1.83 -21.56
C THR A 246 21.08 0.53 -21.55
N ASP A 247 21.56 -0.45 -22.30
CA ASP A 247 20.99 -1.80 -22.30
C ASP A 247 21.40 -2.58 -21.04
N PRO A 248 20.63 -3.62 -20.64
CA PRO A 248 20.94 -4.45 -19.48
C PRO A 248 22.33 -5.11 -19.46
N VAL A 249 22.99 -5.31 -20.60
CA VAL A 249 24.34 -5.90 -20.64
C VAL A 249 25.36 -4.86 -20.18
N SER A 250 25.31 -3.67 -20.76
CA SER A 250 26.19 -2.55 -20.41
C SER A 250 25.90 -1.98 -19.02
N MET A 251 24.63 -2.05 -18.57
CA MET A 251 24.20 -1.57 -17.26
C MET A 251 24.88 -2.29 -16.09
N VAL A 252 25.30 -3.56 -16.28
CA VAL A 252 25.98 -4.36 -15.24
C VAL A 252 27.21 -3.64 -14.69
N ASP A 253 28.00 -3.00 -15.56
CA ASP A 253 29.24 -2.32 -15.18
C ASP A 253 28.99 -1.06 -14.32
N ALA A 254 27.79 -0.47 -14.42
CA ALA A 254 27.40 0.72 -13.67
C ALA A 254 26.83 0.40 -12.27
N ILE A 255 26.34 -0.82 -12.04
CA ILE A 255 25.70 -1.23 -10.78
C ILE A 255 26.59 -0.99 -9.56
N PRO A 256 27.87 -1.42 -9.53
CA PRO A 256 28.71 -1.21 -8.35
C PRO A 256 28.83 0.27 -7.97
N GLY A 257 28.95 1.15 -8.97
CA GLY A 257 29.00 2.59 -8.77
C GLY A 257 27.72 3.16 -8.16
N LEU A 258 26.56 2.69 -8.63
CA LEU A 258 25.25 3.09 -8.10
C LEU A 258 25.07 2.65 -6.64
N ILE A 259 25.36 1.38 -6.35
CA ILE A 259 25.26 0.80 -5.00
C ILE A 259 26.15 1.58 -4.01
N ASN A 260 27.40 1.86 -4.39
CA ASN A 260 28.32 2.65 -3.57
C ASN A 260 27.82 4.09 -3.38
N ALA A 261 27.24 4.72 -4.40
CA ALA A 261 26.66 6.05 -4.27
C ALA A 261 25.49 6.07 -3.27
N ILE A 262 24.62 5.05 -3.29
CA ILE A 262 23.52 4.91 -2.32
C ILE A 262 24.09 4.70 -0.90
N GLN A 263 25.12 3.88 -0.74
CA GLN A 263 25.81 3.69 0.54
C GLN A 263 26.40 5.00 1.08
N MET A 264 27.01 5.82 0.21
CA MET A 264 27.55 7.13 0.58
C MET A 264 26.46 8.10 1.06
N ILE A 265 25.28 8.10 0.42
CA ILE A 265 24.15 8.92 0.86
C ILE A 265 23.69 8.46 2.25
N GLN A 266 23.59 7.15 2.46
CA GLN A 266 23.21 6.59 3.76
C GLN A 266 24.20 6.96 4.87
N SER A 267 25.50 6.97 4.59
CA SER A 267 26.52 7.25 5.61
C SER A 267 26.71 8.73 5.92
N VAL A 268 26.56 9.61 4.91
CA VAL A 268 26.89 11.05 5.06
C VAL A 268 25.65 11.94 5.19
N SER A 269 24.49 11.56 4.63
CA SER A 269 23.30 12.41 4.70
C SER A 269 22.81 12.54 6.14
N LEU A 270 22.43 13.77 6.52
CA LEU A 270 21.87 14.03 7.85
C LEU A 270 20.38 13.66 7.89
N TYR A 271 19.65 13.91 6.80
CA TYR A 271 18.19 13.78 6.76
C TYR A 271 17.66 12.66 5.84
N TYR A 272 18.46 12.17 4.88
CA TYR A 272 18.07 11.10 3.94
C TYR A 272 18.54 9.70 4.35
N ASN A 273 19.16 9.56 5.53
CA ASN A 273 19.82 8.34 6.00
C ASN A 273 18.90 7.30 6.65
N THR A 274 17.58 7.42 6.52
CA THR A 274 16.62 6.50 7.16
C THR A 274 16.45 5.22 6.34
N SER A 275 16.23 4.08 7.01
CA SER A 275 15.98 2.79 6.34
C SER A 275 14.85 2.88 5.32
N GLU A 276 13.79 3.62 5.62
CA GLU A 276 12.64 3.80 4.74
C GLU A 276 13.01 4.54 3.45
N LYS A 277 13.76 5.66 3.56
CA LYS A 277 14.18 6.45 2.40
C LYS A 277 15.15 5.68 1.51
N ILE A 278 16.11 4.97 2.12
CA ILE A 278 17.09 4.14 1.40
C ILE A 278 16.41 2.91 0.76
N SER A 279 15.54 2.19 1.48
CA SER A 279 14.80 1.05 0.93
C SER A 279 13.88 1.47 -0.22
N SER A 280 13.21 2.62 -0.10
CA SER A 280 12.39 3.20 -1.17
C SER A 280 13.22 3.52 -2.42
N LEU A 281 14.44 4.02 -2.24
CA LEU A 281 15.37 4.27 -3.33
C LEU A 281 15.77 2.98 -4.06
N PHE A 282 16.14 1.92 -3.31
CA PHE A 282 16.42 0.61 -3.91
C PHE A 282 15.21 0.03 -4.65
N VAL A 283 14.00 0.15 -4.09
CA VAL A 283 12.77 -0.30 -4.77
C VAL A 283 12.56 0.44 -6.10
N LYS A 284 12.86 1.74 -6.15
CA LYS A 284 12.78 2.53 -7.39
C LYS A 284 13.83 2.09 -8.41
N VAL A 285 15.07 1.87 -7.98
CA VAL A 285 16.14 1.31 -8.83
C VAL A 285 15.74 -0.05 -9.40
N THR A 286 15.29 -0.97 -8.53
CA THR A 286 14.79 -2.30 -8.93
C THR A 286 13.67 -2.18 -9.97
N THR A 287 12.71 -1.28 -9.74
CA THR A 287 11.59 -1.08 -10.67
C THR A 287 12.08 -0.58 -12.02
N GLN A 288 13.03 0.35 -12.04
CA GLN A 288 13.59 0.88 -13.29
C GLN A 288 14.41 -0.17 -14.05
N MET A 289 15.23 -0.99 -13.36
CA MET A 289 15.95 -2.11 -13.98
C MET A 289 15.00 -3.10 -14.66
N ILE A 290 13.88 -3.45 -14.01
CA ILE A 290 12.86 -4.32 -14.60
C ILE A 290 12.27 -3.69 -15.86
N THR A 291 11.97 -2.38 -15.84
CA THR A 291 11.49 -1.65 -17.01
C THR A 291 12.50 -1.68 -18.16
N ALA A 292 13.78 -1.42 -17.87
CA ALA A 292 14.84 -1.47 -18.86
C ALA A 292 15.00 -2.89 -19.46
N CYS A 293 14.95 -3.94 -18.64
CA CYS A 293 14.97 -5.32 -19.10
C CYS A 293 13.80 -5.64 -20.03
N LYS A 294 12.58 -5.22 -19.67
CA LYS A 294 11.39 -5.42 -20.52
C LYS A 294 11.55 -4.74 -21.87
N SER A 295 11.96 -3.46 -21.86
CA SER A 295 12.22 -2.68 -23.07
C SER A 295 13.29 -3.34 -23.95
N TYR A 296 14.37 -3.85 -23.35
CA TYR A 296 15.43 -4.53 -24.08
C TYR A 296 14.95 -5.83 -24.74
N ILE A 297 14.16 -6.64 -24.02
CA ILE A 297 13.57 -7.88 -24.56
C ILE A 297 12.60 -7.57 -25.71
N THR A 298 11.82 -6.49 -25.61
CA THR A 298 10.81 -6.12 -26.62
C THR A 298 11.31 -5.20 -27.74
N ASN A 299 12.61 -4.91 -27.83
CA ASN A 299 13.16 -3.89 -28.74
C ASN A 299 12.42 -2.55 -28.62
N ASN A 300 12.26 -2.04 -27.40
CA ASN A 300 11.47 -0.85 -27.06
C ASN A 300 10.01 -0.97 -27.53
N ASP A 301 9.38 -2.07 -27.15
CA ASP A 301 7.97 -2.40 -27.44
C ASP A 301 7.62 -2.54 -28.93
N THR A 302 8.61 -2.64 -29.81
CA THR A 302 8.40 -2.86 -31.25
C THR A 302 8.20 -4.33 -31.61
N ALA A 303 8.59 -5.26 -30.74
CA ALA A 303 8.48 -6.70 -30.97
C ALA A 303 8.04 -7.45 -29.72
N THR A 304 7.31 -8.56 -29.92
CA THR A 304 7.00 -9.52 -28.87
C THR A 304 8.14 -10.53 -28.73
N ILE A 305 8.09 -11.38 -27.69
CA ILE A 305 9.03 -12.51 -27.57
C ILE A 305 8.89 -13.52 -28.73
N TRP A 306 7.73 -13.56 -29.40
CA TRP A 306 7.45 -14.52 -30.47
C TRP A 306 7.87 -14.02 -31.86
N ASN A 307 7.93 -12.70 -32.05
CA ASN A 307 8.17 -12.06 -33.36
C ASN A 307 9.67 -11.75 -33.58
N GLN A 308 10.55 -12.48 -32.90
CA GLN A 308 12.00 -12.31 -32.93
C GLN A 308 12.69 -13.68 -33.06
N PRO A 309 13.94 -13.75 -33.53
CA PRO A 309 14.71 -14.99 -33.51
C PRO A 309 14.84 -15.53 -32.08
N ALA A 310 14.57 -16.83 -31.89
CA ALA A 310 14.55 -17.46 -30.56
C ALA A 310 15.90 -17.30 -29.83
N ASP A 311 17.02 -17.49 -30.52
CA ASP A 311 18.35 -17.32 -29.93
C ASP A 311 18.59 -15.89 -29.42
N SER A 312 18.14 -14.87 -30.17
CA SER A 312 18.26 -13.47 -29.75
C SER A 312 17.42 -13.18 -28.50
N VAL A 313 16.19 -13.71 -28.43
CA VAL A 313 15.35 -13.54 -27.23
C VAL A 313 15.97 -14.25 -26.03
N MET A 314 16.49 -15.46 -26.21
CA MET A 314 17.17 -16.23 -25.17
C MET A 314 18.39 -15.48 -24.60
N GLU A 315 19.24 -14.91 -25.45
CA GLU A 315 20.37 -14.07 -25.02
C GLU A 315 19.91 -12.88 -24.17
N LYS A 316 18.83 -12.20 -24.58
CA LYS A 316 18.28 -11.07 -23.84
C LYS A 316 17.68 -11.47 -22.49
N LEU A 317 16.99 -12.61 -22.43
CA LEU A 317 16.46 -13.17 -21.17
C LEU A 317 17.59 -13.48 -20.19
N HIS A 318 18.65 -14.14 -20.66
CA HIS A 318 19.83 -14.43 -19.83
C HIS A 318 20.56 -13.15 -19.38
N ALA A 319 20.65 -12.13 -20.22
CA ALA A 319 21.21 -10.84 -19.85
C ALA A 319 20.43 -10.18 -18.70
N ALA A 320 19.10 -10.22 -18.74
CA ALA A 320 18.25 -9.68 -17.68
C ALA A 320 18.42 -10.45 -16.34
N ILE A 321 18.56 -11.78 -16.40
CA ILE A 321 18.84 -12.62 -15.22
C ILE A 321 20.23 -12.28 -14.64
N ARG A 322 21.25 -12.11 -15.49
CA ARG A 322 22.59 -11.71 -15.07
C ARG A 322 22.60 -10.35 -14.40
N LEU A 323 21.86 -9.36 -14.95
CA LEU A 323 21.72 -8.03 -14.34
C LEU A 323 21.19 -8.13 -12.91
N LYS A 324 20.13 -8.93 -12.70
CA LYS A 324 19.57 -9.19 -11.37
C LYS A 324 20.62 -9.76 -10.41
N GLN A 325 21.34 -10.80 -10.85
CA GLN A 325 22.34 -11.48 -10.02
C GLN A 325 23.45 -10.52 -9.59
N GLU A 326 23.98 -9.72 -10.52
CA GLU A 326 25.02 -8.73 -10.19
C GLU A 326 24.51 -7.62 -9.27
N TYR A 327 23.27 -7.16 -9.46
CA TYR A 327 22.62 -6.21 -8.56
C TYR A 327 22.51 -6.75 -7.14
N GLN A 328 22.04 -7.99 -6.97
CA GLN A 328 21.93 -8.63 -5.66
C GLN A 328 23.31 -8.87 -5.02
N ASN A 329 24.28 -9.34 -5.80
CA ASN A 329 25.65 -9.55 -5.33
C ASN A 329 26.27 -8.25 -4.79
N CYS A 330 26.12 -7.15 -5.53
CA CYS A 330 26.63 -5.84 -5.09
C CYS A 330 25.94 -5.37 -3.81
N PHE A 331 24.61 -5.54 -3.70
CA PHE A 331 23.87 -5.21 -2.49
C PHE A 331 24.31 -6.05 -1.29
N HIS A 332 24.45 -7.37 -1.43
CA HIS A 332 24.92 -8.24 -0.36
C HIS A 332 26.36 -7.93 0.06
N ASN A 333 27.22 -7.57 -0.89
CA ASN A 333 28.58 -7.13 -0.58
C ASN A 333 28.57 -5.81 0.23
N MET A 334 27.74 -4.84 -0.15
CA MET A 334 27.54 -3.63 0.64
C MET A 334 27.05 -3.96 2.06
N LYS A 335 26.01 -4.80 2.19
CA LYS A 335 25.45 -5.21 3.49
C LYS A 335 26.52 -5.86 4.38
N ARG A 336 27.33 -6.77 3.82
CA ARG A 336 28.44 -7.41 4.52
C ARG A 336 29.52 -6.41 4.96
N ASN A 337 29.84 -5.42 4.12
CA ASN A 337 30.80 -4.37 4.48
C ASN A 337 30.29 -3.50 5.63
N LEU A 338 28.98 -3.20 5.65
CA LEU A 338 28.35 -2.51 6.78
C LEU A 338 28.46 -3.36 8.04
N GLU A 339 28.09 -4.64 8.01
CA GLU A 339 28.17 -5.55 9.17
C GLU A 339 29.60 -5.68 9.74
N GLN A 340 30.63 -5.60 8.87
CA GLN A 340 32.04 -5.66 9.27
C GLN A 340 32.59 -4.37 9.87
N ASN A 341 31.91 -3.23 9.69
CA ASN A 341 32.31 -1.95 10.24
C ASN A 341 31.27 -1.45 11.26
N PRO A 342 31.38 -1.82 12.56
CA PRO A 342 30.42 -1.44 13.59
C PRO A 342 30.36 0.07 13.85
N ALA A 343 31.38 0.83 13.41
CA ALA A 343 31.39 2.28 13.48
C ALA A 343 30.45 2.91 12.45
N GLU A 344 30.11 2.19 11.38
CA GLU A 344 29.09 2.58 10.41
C GLU A 344 27.70 2.14 10.86
N ARG A 345 26.70 2.93 10.45
CA ARG A 345 25.33 2.78 10.90
C ARG A 345 24.71 1.51 10.29
N GLN A 346 24.43 0.55 11.16
CA GLN A 346 23.75 -0.70 10.77
C GLN A 346 22.28 -0.44 10.48
N PHE A 347 21.75 -1.14 9.46
CA PHE A 347 20.32 -1.19 9.21
C PHE A 347 19.92 -2.57 8.70
N ASP A 348 18.74 -3.00 9.14
CA ASP A 348 18.09 -4.20 8.63
C ASP A 348 17.25 -3.84 7.40
N PHE A 349 17.70 -4.28 6.23
CA PHE A 349 16.99 -4.10 4.98
C PHE A 349 16.09 -5.31 4.72
N SER A 350 14.80 -5.07 4.47
CA SER A 350 13.92 -6.13 3.97
C SER A 350 14.22 -6.42 2.51
N GLU A 351 15.01 -7.47 2.26
CA GLU A 351 15.34 -7.95 0.92
C GLU A 351 14.08 -8.32 0.12
N VAL A 352 13.07 -8.87 0.80
CA VAL A 352 11.77 -9.18 0.19
C VAL A 352 11.09 -7.91 -0.36
N TYR A 353 11.17 -6.80 0.38
CA TYR A 353 10.61 -5.52 -0.06
C TYR A 353 11.37 -4.93 -1.25
N ILE A 354 12.71 -5.01 -1.23
CA ILE A 354 13.58 -4.43 -2.26
C ILE A 354 13.55 -5.24 -3.57
N PHE A 355 13.68 -6.56 -3.46
CA PHE A 355 13.89 -7.46 -4.59
C PHE A 355 12.66 -8.26 -4.99
N GLY A 356 11.59 -8.31 -4.18
CA GLY A 356 10.44 -9.19 -4.43
C GLY A 356 9.81 -9.04 -5.81
N LYS A 357 9.78 -7.80 -6.36
CA LYS A 357 9.34 -7.56 -7.74
C LYS A 357 10.30 -8.14 -8.78
N PHE A 358 11.61 -8.04 -8.55
CA PHE A 358 12.62 -8.59 -9.45
C PHE A 358 12.65 -10.11 -9.39
N GLU A 359 12.45 -10.70 -8.21
CA GLU A 359 12.30 -12.16 -8.05
C GLU A 359 11.09 -12.70 -8.82
N THR A 360 9.95 -12.01 -8.72
CA THR A 360 8.74 -12.40 -9.47
C THR A 360 8.97 -12.28 -10.97
N PHE A 361 9.67 -11.24 -11.42
CA PHE A 361 10.06 -11.08 -12.82
C PHE A 361 11.01 -12.20 -13.27
N ASN A 362 12.03 -12.52 -12.47
CA ASN A 362 13.01 -13.57 -12.77
C ASN A 362 12.36 -14.94 -12.95
N ARG A 363 11.46 -15.33 -12.03
CA ARG A 363 10.69 -16.57 -12.15
C ARG A 363 9.86 -16.61 -13.44
N ARG A 364 9.34 -15.45 -13.87
CA ARG A 364 8.63 -15.35 -15.15
C ARG A 364 9.59 -15.56 -16.34
N LEU A 365 10.78 -14.97 -16.30
CA LEU A 365 11.80 -15.17 -17.35
C LEU A 365 12.25 -16.63 -17.43
N GLU A 366 12.47 -17.30 -16.31
CA GLU A 366 12.84 -18.72 -16.25
C GLU A 366 11.79 -19.62 -16.91
N LYS A 367 10.49 -19.37 -16.65
CA LYS A 367 9.41 -20.10 -17.32
C LYS A 367 9.38 -19.84 -18.82
N ILE A 368 9.65 -18.61 -19.26
CA ILE A 368 9.73 -18.28 -20.70
C ILE A 368 10.91 -19.00 -21.35
N ILE A 369 12.08 -19.00 -20.72
CA ILE A 369 13.27 -19.75 -21.16
C ILE A 369 12.93 -21.24 -21.31
N ASP A 370 12.24 -21.82 -20.34
CA ASP A 370 11.82 -23.22 -20.37
C ASP A 370 10.90 -23.53 -21.56
N VAL A 371 9.94 -22.65 -21.86
CA VAL A 371 9.08 -22.78 -23.04
C VAL A 371 9.91 -22.75 -24.33
N PHE A 372 10.86 -21.82 -24.47
CA PHE A 372 11.74 -21.76 -25.66
C PHE A 372 12.63 -23.00 -25.79
N ASN A 373 13.21 -23.47 -24.68
CA ASN A 373 14.04 -24.69 -24.67
C ASN A 373 13.22 -25.92 -25.06
N THR A 374 12.00 -26.03 -24.56
CA THR A 374 11.05 -27.09 -24.92
C THR A 374 10.71 -27.02 -26.40
N MET A 375 10.36 -25.85 -26.93
CA MET A 375 10.10 -25.67 -28.35
C MET A 375 11.31 -26.07 -29.20
N ARG A 376 12.53 -25.65 -28.82
CA ARG A 376 13.77 -26.05 -29.50
C ARG A 376 13.98 -27.56 -29.48
N THR A 377 13.79 -28.19 -28.33
CA THR A 377 13.99 -29.64 -28.14
C THR A 377 13.06 -30.47 -29.02
N TYR A 378 11.80 -30.06 -29.14
CA TYR A 378 10.79 -30.78 -29.91
C TYR A 378 10.68 -30.32 -31.37
N SER A 379 11.42 -29.28 -31.79
CA SER A 379 11.40 -28.79 -33.18
C SER A 379 11.83 -29.84 -34.20
N VAL A 380 12.75 -30.75 -33.82
CA VAL A 380 13.18 -31.89 -34.66
C VAL A 380 12.05 -32.84 -35.04
N LEU A 381 10.94 -32.87 -34.30
CA LEU A 381 9.77 -33.66 -34.70
C LEU A 381 9.21 -33.20 -36.05
N GLN A 382 9.24 -31.90 -36.34
CA GLN A 382 8.73 -31.34 -37.59
C GLN A 382 9.59 -31.73 -38.80
N GLU A 383 10.86 -32.06 -38.58
CA GLU A 383 11.79 -32.50 -39.63
C GLU A 383 11.83 -34.03 -39.79
N SER A 384 11.19 -34.76 -38.87
CA SER A 384 11.20 -36.22 -38.85
C SER A 384 10.39 -36.80 -40.01
N LYS A 385 10.92 -37.87 -40.60
CA LYS A 385 10.29 -38.64 -41.70
C LYS A 385 9.88 -40.05 -41.25
N ILE A 386 9.74 -40.26 -39.95
CA ILE A 386 9.29 -41.54 -39.41
C ILE A 386 7.77 -41.63 -39.62
N GLU A 387 7.33 -42.65 -40.36
CA GLU A 387 5.90 -42.92 -40.59
C GLU A 387 5.19 -43.17 -39.25
N GLY A 388 4.02 -42.57 -39.05
CA GLY A 388 3.21 -42.71 -37.83
C GLY A 388 3.40 -41.58 -36.80
N LEU A 389 4.33 -40.65 -37.02
CA LEU A 389 4.52 -39.47 -36.15
C LEU A 389 3.60 -38.29 -36.53
N GLU A 390 2.82 -38.38 -37.60
CA GLU A 390 2.04 -37.25 -38.14
C GLU A 390 1.05 -36.68 -37.12
N GLU A 391 0.37 -37.54 -36.34
CA GLU A 391 -0.57 -37.10 -35.30
C GLU A 391 0.14 -36.37 -34.15
N MET A 392 1.32 -36.86 -33.75
CA MET A 392 2.12 -36.26 -32.69
C MET A 392 2.73 -34.91 -33.13
N ILE A 393 3.17 -34.81 -34.38
CA ILE A 393 3.63 -33.55 -34.98
C ILE A 393 2.48 -32.52 -35.01
N ALA A 394 1.30 -32.91 -35.49
CA ALA A 394 0.13 -32.03 -35.51
C ALA A 394 -0.29 -31.58 -34.09
N LYS A 395 -0.21 -32.49 -33.10
CA LYS A 395 -0.46 -32.15 -31.70
C LYS A 395 0.55 -31.13 -31.17
N TYR A 396 1.85 -31.34 -31.41
CA TYR A 396 2.90 -30.40 -31.04
C TYR A 396 2.68 -29.02 -31.65
N GLU A 397 2.40 -28.94 -32.96
CA GLU A 397 2.14 -27.69 -33.65
C GLU A 397 0.95 -26.94 -33.04
N SER A 398 -0.13 -27.66 -32.74
CA SER A 398 -1.30 -27.09 -32.05
C SER A 398 -0.93 -26.50 -30.68
N ILE A 399 -0.16 -27.22 -29.86
CA ILE A 399 0.29 -26.76 -28.54
C ILE A 399 1.10 -25.45 -28.67
N VAL A 400 2.05 -25.42 -29.60
CA VAL A 400 2.89 -24.24 -29.86
C VAL A 400 2.06 -23.05 -30.36
N ASP A 401 1.12 -23.30 -31.27
CA ASP A 401 0.23 -22.28 -31.82
C ASP A 401 -0.68 -21.67 -30.76
N ILE A 402 -1.26 -22.49 -29.88
CA ILE A 402 -2.10 -22.03 -28.77
C ILE A 402 -1.29 -21.12 -27.84
N MET A 403 -0.04 -21.48 -27.55
CA MET A 403 0.84 -20.69 -26.69
C MET A 403 1.22 -19.35 -27.34
N LYS A 404 1.55 -19.35 -28.64
CA LYS A 404 1.94 -18.12 -29.37
C LYS A 404 0.77 -17.15 -29.62
N LYS A 405 -0.46 -17.66 -29.75
CA LYS A 405 -1.67 -16.86 -30.05
C LYS A 405 -2.28 -16.15 -28.84
N LYS A 406 -1.74 -16.34 -27.62
CA LYS A 406 -2.22 -15.66 -26.42
C LYS A 406 -2.06 -14.14 -26.54
N ASP A 407 -3.07 -13.40 -26.09
CA ASP A 407 -3.25 -11.96 -26.34
C ASP A 407 -2.71 -11.04 -25.23
N TYR A 408 -1.97 -11.59 -24.27
CA TYR A 408 -1.35 -10.84 -23.18
C TYR A 408 0.17 -10.69 -23.33
N ASN A 409 0.72 -9.71 -22.62
CA ASN A 409 2.18 -9.53 -22.53
C ASN A 409 2.79 -10.59 -21.61
N PHE A 410 3.56 -11.51 -22.18
CA PHE A 410 4.28 -12.59 -21.47
C PHE A 410 5.25 -12.08 -20.39
N LEU A 411 5.81 -10.88 -20.57
CA LEU A 411 6.74 -10.25 -19.62
C LEU A 411 6.02 -9.50 -18.48
N ASP A 412 4.68 -9.39 -18.51
CA ASP A 412 3.93 -8.81 -17.41
C ASP A 412 3.75 -9.82 -16.27
N GLN A 413 4.61 -9.71 -15.27
CA GLN A 413 4.58 -10.52 -14.04
C GLN A 413 3.29 -10.36 -13.20
N ARG A 414 2.42 -9.37 -13.48
CA ARG A 414 1.15 -9.21 -12.78
C ARG A 414 0.03 -10.04 -13.39
N LYS A 415 0.22 -10.57 -14.60
CA LYS A 415 -0.77 -11.40 -15.30
C LYS A 415 -0.64 -12.84 -14.84
N ALA A 416 -1.58 -13.28 -14.01
CA ALA A 416 -1.68 -14.66 -13.52
C ALA A 416 -2.08 -15.65 -14.63
N ASP A 417 -2.70 -15.19 -15.72
CA ASP A 417 -3.15 -16.04 -16.84
C ASP A 417 -1.99 -16.82 -17.47
N PHE A 418 -0.80 -16.21 -17.55
CA PHE A 418 0.40 -16.89 -18.04
C PHE A 418 0.78 -18.09 -17.19
N ASP A 419 0.69 -18.00 -15.86
CA ASP A 419 1.15 -19.11 -15.01
C ASP A 419 0.28 -20.35 -15.21
N ARG A 420 -1.04 -20.15 -15.39
CA ARG A 420 -2.00 -21.20 -15.75
C ARG A 420 -1.73 -21.76 -17.15
N ASP A 421 -1.51 -20.89 -18.14
CA ASP A 421 -1.23 -21.32 -19.51
C ASP A 421 0.10 -22.06 -19.63
N TYR A 422 1.11 -21.67 -18.85
CA TYR A 422 2.39 -22.36 -18.77
C TYR A 422 2.22 -23.75 -18.17
N GLU A 423 1.45 -23.90 -17.08
CA GLU A 423 1.17 -25.21 -16.48
C GLU A 423 0.43 -26.14 -17.46
N GLU A 424 -0.54 -25.62 -18.21
CA GLU A 424 -1.24 -26.39 -19.24
C GLU A 424 -0.29 -26.77 -20.39
N PHE A 425 0.58 -25.86 -20.83
CA PHE A 425 1.62 -26.15 -21.82
C PHE A 425 2.53 -27.30 -21.36
N CYS A 426 3.02 -27.26 -20.12
CA CYS A 426 3.86 -28.32 -19.55
C CYS A 426 3.13 -29.66 -19.51
N LYS A 427 1.84 -29.66 -19.16
CA LYS A 427 1.01 -30.86 -19.12
C LYS A 427 0.83 -31.47 -20.52
N GLU A 428 0.46 -30.66 -21.52
CA GLU A 428 0.26 -31.13 -22.89
C GLU A 428 1.57 -31.63 -23.53
N ILE A 429 2.70 -30.99 -23.25
CA ILE A 429 4.03 -31.47 -23.66
C ILE A 429 4.38 -32.79 -22.99
N ASN A 430 4.06 -32.96 -21.70
CA ASN A 430 4.29 -34.22 -21.01
C ASN A 430 3.42 -35.36 -21.58
N ASP A 431 2.18 -35.07 -21.95
CA ASP A 431 1.30 -36.03 -22.58
C ASP A 431 1.80 -36.41 -23.98
N LEU A 432 2.26 -35.45 -24.77
CA LEU A 432 2.94 -35.70 -26.04
C LEU A 432 4.18 -36.59 -25.85
N ARG A 433 4.99 -36.31 -24.84
CA ARG A 433 6.17 -37.13 -24.50
C ARG A 433 5.80 -38.57 -24.18
N ASN A 434 4.71 -38.78 -23.44
CA ASN A 434 4.23 -40.13 -23.13
C ASN A 434 3.73 -40.85 -24.38
N GLN A 435 3.04 -40.16 -25.28
CA GLN A 435 2.61 -40.72 -26.57
C GLN A 435 3.81 -41.12 -27.44
N LEU A 436 4.83 -40.27 -27.52
CA LEU A 436 6.08 -40.58 -28.22
C LEU A 436 6.77 -41.82 -27.63
N LYS A 437 6.77 -41.94 -26.30
CA LYS A 437 7.34 -43.11 -25.63
C LYS A 437 6.56 -44.39 -25.96
N THR A 438 5.23 -44.36 -25.85
CA THR A 438 4.39 -45.52 -26.21
C THR A 438 4.56 -45.89 -27.68
N PHE A 439 4.61 -44.92 -28.58
CA PHE A 439 4.88 -45.16 -29.99
C PHE A 439 6.24 -45.81 -30.23
N MET A 440 7.27 -45.36 -29.51
CA MET A 440 8.59 -45.95 -29.58
C MET A 440 8.56 -47.42 -29.11
N ASP A 441 7.93 -47.69 -27.96
CA ASP A 441 7.78 -49.04 -27.40
C ASP A 441 7.04 -49.98 -28.40
N ASP A 442 5.89 -49.54 -28.92
CA ASP A 442 5.10 -50.28 -29.92
C ASP A 442 5.88 -50.52 -31.22
N THR A 443 6.69 -49.54 -31.64
CA THR A 443 7.54 -49.68 -32.83
C THR A 443 8.60 -50.75 -32.62
N PHE A 444 9.22 -50.81 -31.44
CA PHE A 444 10.24 -51.82 -31.13
C PHE A 444 9.67 -53.23 -30.94
N GLU A 445 8.49 -53.38 -30.35
CA GLU A 445 7.82 -54.69 -30.22
C GLU A 445 7.49 -55.33 -31.57
N ASN A 446 7.20 -54.51 -32.58
CA ASN A 446 6.79 -54.96 -33.92
C ASN A 446 7.95 -55.18 -34.90
N ILE A 447 9.21 -54.94 -34.50
CA ILE A 447 10.38 -55.15 -35.38
C ILE A 447 10.93 -56.57 -35.22
N PRO A 448 10.85 -57.43 -36.27
CA PRO A 448 11.28 -58.83 -36.17
C PRO A 448 12.80 -59.03 -36.29
N ASN A 449 13.56 -58.01 -36.69
CA ASN A 449 15.00 -58.13 -36.97
C ASN A 449 15.82 -57.11 -36.17
N THR A 450 16.81 -57.60 -35.41
CA THR A 450 17.76 -56.80 -34.61
C THR A 450 18.46 -55.70 -35.42
N GLU A 451 18.82 -55.95 -36.69
CA GLU A 451 19.49 -54.95 -37.53
C GLU A 451 18.54 -53.77 -37.88
N ARG A 452 17.25 -54.06 -38.11
CA ARG A 452 16.23 -53.04 -38.31
C ARG A 452 15.92 -52.28 -37.03
N ALA A 453 15.92 -52.95 -35.89
CA ALA A 453 15.73 -52.31 -34.58
C ALA A 453 16.87 -51.33 -34.29
N LEU A 454 18.13 -51.74 -34.52
CA LEU A 454 19.31 -50.86 -34.41
C LEU A 454 19.24 -49.66 -35.37
N CYS A 455 18.74 -49.85 -36.58
CA CYS A 455 18.57 -48.76 -37.54
C CYS A 455 17.46 -47.77 -37.11
N MET A 456 16.36 -48.25 -36.55
CA MET A 456 15.29 -47.38 -36.02
C MET A 456 15.69 -46.68 -34.73
N LEU A 457 16.46 -47.33 -33.85
CA LEU A 457 16.99 -46.70 -32.63
C LEU A 457 17.87 -45.50 -32.96
N LYS A 458 18.74 -45.62 -33.96
CA LYS A 458 19.54 -44.49 -34.49
C LYS A 458 18.72 -43.36 -35.12
N LYS A 459 17.45 -43.58 -35.45
CA LYS A 459 16.56 -42.53 -35.95
C LYS A 459 15.79 -41.83 -34.83
N PHE A 460 15.64 -42.48 -33.68
CA PHE A 460 15.01 -41.90 -32.49
C PHE A 460 16.01 -41.20 -31.57
N GLU A 461 17.27 -41.65 -31.52
CA GLU A 461 18.42 -40.87 -31.01
C GLU A 461 18.64 -39.60 -31.82
#